data_AF-A0A249DZE9-F1
#
_entry.id   AF-A0A249DZE9-F1
#
_cell.length_a   1.000
_cell.length_b   1.000
_cell.length_c   1.000
_cell.angle_alpha   90.00
_cell.angle_beta   90.00
_cell.angle_gamma   90.00
#
_symmetry.space_group_name_H-M   'P 1'
#
loop_
_entity.id
_entity.type
_entity.pdbx_description
1 polymer ?
#
loop_
_entity_poly.entity_id
_entity_poly.type
_entity_poly.pdbx_seq_one_letter_code
_entity_poly.pdbx_strand_id
1 'polypeptide(L)'
;MCLSDGKAENRLAFAVWSLARRFGREDDVYVLNFLTAGNRKFSNLVKGDQSRLQSNSINLFASASETFIIQLMDSLLPKVGSNENGWQEKAKAMIAALIYALCYKREKDGLCLSQRVIQDYLPLRKIVELYQEAKKNHWHEEGYKPLEHYLSTLAGFDMALIDSSSE
;
A
#
# COMPACT_ATOMS: atom_id res chain seq x y z
N MET A 1 15.53 -14.94 10.81
CA MET A 1 14.46 -15.94 11.05
C MET A 1 13.16 -15.18 11.20
N CYS A 2 12.14 -15.50 10.41
CA CYS A 2 10.81 -14.88 10.52
C CYS A 2 9.83 -15.91 11.10
N LEU A 3 9.12 -15.52 12.15
CA LEU A 3 8.14 -16.37 12.83
C LEU A 3 6.77 -15.72 12.70
N SER A 4 5.79 -16.49 12.21
CA SER A 4 4.39 -16.08 12.15
C SER A 4 3.59 -16.88 13.17
N ASP A 5 3.00 -16.20 14.15
CA ASP A 5 2.13 -16.84 15.14
C ASP A 5 0.65 -16.64 14.78
N GLY A 6 0.01 -17.73 14.35
CA GLY A 6 -1.42 -17.75 14.06
C GLY A 6 -2.29 -18.09 15.28
N LYS A 7 -1.70 -18.47 16.43
CA LYS A 7 -2.44 -18.86 17.64
C LYS A 7 -2.67 -17.72 18.63
N ALA A 8 -2.17 -16.53 18.33
CA ALA A 8 -2.34 -15.33 19.14
C ALA A 8 -1.76 -15.46 20.56
N GLU A 9 -0.62 -16.14 20.72
CA GLU A 9 0.04 -16.33 22.01
C GLU A 9 1.09 -15.24 22.27
N ASN A 10 0.81 -14.35 23.24
CA ASN A 10 1.72 -13.26 23.61
C ASN A 10 3.09 -13.73 24.15
N ARG A 11 3.22 -14.99 24.58
CA ARG A 11 4.45 -15.53 25.17
C ARG A 11 5.52 -15.83 24.14
N LEU A 12 5.15 -16.12 22.89
CA LEU A 12 6.10 -16.53 21.87
C LEU A 12 7.13 -15.43 21.59
N ALA A 13 6.68 -14.17 21.45
CA ALA A 13 7.56 -13.03 21.23
C ALA A 13 8.60 -12.89 22.35
N PHE A 14 8.18 -13.07 23.61
CA PHE A 14 9.06 -13.02 24.76
C PHE A 14 10.05 -14.20 24.81
N ALA A 15 9.61 -15.41 24.45
CA ALA A 15 10.48 -16.58 24.37
C ALA A 15 11.57 -16.41 23.30
N VAL A 16 11.20 -15.90 22.12
CA VAL A 16 12.13 -15.59 21.03
C VAL A 16 13.13 -14.52 21.45
N TRP A 17 12.67 -13.44 22.09
CA TRP A 17 13.55 -12.40 22.62
C TRP A 17 14.51 -12.94 23.69
N SER A 18 14.01 -13.78 24.60
CA SER A 18 14.84 -14.42 25.64
C SER A 18 15.91 -15.32 25.04
N LEU A 19 15.59 -16.05 23.96
CA LEU A 19 16.55 -16.84 23.21
C LEU A 19 17.59 -15.95 22.52
N ALA A 20 17.17 -14.88 21.85
CA ALA A 20 18.09 -13.94 21.21
C ALA A 20 19.04 -13.27 22.22
N ARG A 21 18.51 -12.89 23.39
CA ARG A 21 19.29 -12.36 24.51
C ARG A 21 20.35 -13.34 25.01
N ARG A 22 20.07 -14.65 25.02
CA ARG A 22 21.06 -15.68 25.39
C ARG A 22 22.28 -15.68 24.45
N PHE A 23 22.11 -15.22 23.21
CA PHE A 23 23.18 -15.08 22.23
C PHE A 23 23.67 -13.63 22.07
N GLY A 24 23.23 -12.69 22.91
CA GLY A 24 23.61 -11.26 22.83
C GLY A 24 23.09 -10.55 21.59
N ARG A 25 21.96 -11.00 21.02
CA ARG A 25 21.34 -10.44 19.81
C ARG A 25 19.94 -9.91 20.07
N GLU A 26 19.67 -9.42 21.27
CA GLU A 26 18.37 -8.86 21.66
C GLU A 26 17.95 -7.65 20.83
N ASP A 27 18.90 -6.86 20.33
CA ASP A 27 18.65 -5.64 19.53
C ASP A 27 18.22 -5.96 18.08
N ASP A 28 18.49 -7.18 17.62
CA ASP A 28 18.11 -7.65 16.28
C ASP A 28 16.67 -8.20 16.24
N VAL A 29 15.93 -8.15 17.36
CA VAL A 29 14.58 -8.68 17.48
C VAL A 29 13.55 -7.58 17.24
N TYR A 30 12.79 -7.74 16.16
CA TYR A 30 11.65 -6.90 15.82
C TYR A 30 10.35 -7.69 15.96
N VAL A 31 9.30 -7.04 16.49
CA VAL A 31 7.99 -7.65 16.73
C VAL A 31 6.90 -6.81 16.06
N LEU A 32 6.15 -7.42 15.15
CA LEU A 32 4.91 -6.87 14.61
C LEU A 32 3.73 -7.54 15.31
N ASN A 33 3.03 -6.81 16.18
CA ASN A 33 1.97 -7.35 17.02
C ASN A 33 0.58 -6.89 16.55
N PHE A 34 -0.11 -7.77 15.81
CA PHE A 34 -1.47 -7.52 15.31
C PHE A 34 -2.57 -7.66 16.37
N LEU A 35 -2.29 -8.22 17.55
CA LEU A 35 -3.26 -8.33 18.65
C LEU A 35 -3.55 -6.97 19.30
N THR A 36 -2.65 -6.00 19.12
CA THR A 36 -2.83 -4.63 19.60
C THR A 36 -3.79 -3.81 18.74
N ALA A 37 -4.30 -4.35 17.62
CA ALA A 37 -5.21 -3.66 16.72
C ALA A 37 -6.54 -3.22 17.38
N GLY A 38 -6.93 -3.85 18.49
CA GLY A 38 -8.10 -3.46 19.29
C GLY A 38 -7.85 -2.33 20.30
N ASN A 39 -6.60 -1.91 20.50
CA ASN A 39 -6.31 -0.79 21.38
C ASN A 39 -6.88 0.50 20.78
N ARG A 40 -7.67 1.20 21.60
CA ARG A 40 -8.31 2.47 21.22
C ARG A 40 -7.26 3.57 21.12
N LYS A 41 -6.55 3.62 20.00
CA LYS A 41 -5.52 4.62 19.68
C LYS A 41 -5.98 6.03 20.05
N PHE A 42 -7.20 6.40 19.67
CA PHE A 42 -7.76 7.71 19.97
C PHE A 42 -8.01 7.93 21.47
N SER A 43 -8.44 6.91 22.24
CA SER A 43 -8.58 7.09 23.69
C SER A 43 -7.25 7.21 24.40
N ASN A 44 -6.22 6.51 23.91
CA ASN A 44 -4.88 6.59 24.48
C ASN A 44 -4.25 7.96 24.18
N LEU A 45 -4.48 8.50 22.98
CA LEU A 45 -4.09 9.87 22.62
C LEU A 45 -4.79 10.92 23.50
N VAL A 46 -6.12 10.81 23.70
CA VAL A 46 -6.88 11.73 24.56
C VAL A 46 -6.43 11.66 26.02
N LYS A 47 -6.07 10.47 26.50
CA LYS A 47 -5.54 10.26 27.85
C LYS A 47 -4.07 10.67 28.00
N GLY A 48 -3.39 11.04 26.91
CA GLY A 48 -1.98 11.37 26.92
C GLY A 48 -1.07 10.20 27.29
N ASP A 49 -1.47 8.96 26.99
CA ASP A 49 -0.69 7.77 27.33
C ASP A 49 0.67 7.77 26.59
N GLN A 50 1.76 7.84 27.36
CA GLN A 50 3.15 7.81 26.88
C GLN A 50 3.78 6.42 27.07
N SER A 51 2.98 5.37 27.29
CA SER A 51 3.49 4.01 27.43
C SER A 51 4.26 3.57 26.18
N ARG A 52 5.27 2.72 26.39
CA ARG A 52 6.10 2.21 25.29
C ARG A 52 5.24 1.40 24.32
N LEU A 53 5.39 1.70 23.03
CA LEU A 53 4.72 0.96 21.96
C LEU A 53 5.07 -0.53 22.03
N GLN A 54 4.03 -1.37 21.94
CA GLN A 54 4.11 -2.84 22.06
C GLN A 54 4.31 -3.54 20.71
N SER A 55 4.54 -2.78 19.63
CA SER A 55 4.77 -3.27 18.27
C SER A 55 5.70 -2.31 17.55
N ASN A 56 6.60 -2.85 16.73
CA ASN A 56 7.31 -2.09 15.71
C ASN A 56 6.35 -1.66 14.60
N SER A 57 6.74 -0.63 13.85
CA SER A 57 6.04 -0.14 12.67
C SER A 57 6.80 -0.52 11.41
N ILE A 58 6.10 -0.76 10.32
CA ILE A 58 6.70 -1.04 9.01
C ILE A 58 5.89 -0.34 7.93
N ASN A 59 6.57 0.30 6.98
CA ASN A 59 5.96 0.84 5.77
C ASN A 59 6.67 0.28 4.54
N LEU A 60 6.14 -0.82 4.00
CA LEU A 60 6.73 -1.48 2.83
C LEU A 60 6.56 -0.65 1.55
N PHE A 61 5.52 0.17 1.45
CA PHE A 61 5.20 0.96 0.26
C PHE A 61 6.21 2.08 -0.01
N ALA A 62 6.88 2.56 1.03
CA ALA A 62 7.85 3.65 0.91
C ALA A 62 9.14 3.24 0.20
N SER A 63 9.60 1.99 0.33
CA SER A 63 10.93 1.59 -0.14
C SER A 63 10.96 0.32 -0.98
N ALA A 64 9.85 -0.42 -1.06
CA ALA A 64 9.80 -1.63 -1.88
C ALA A 64 9.72 -1.30 -3.38
N SER A 65 10.10 -2.28 -4.20
CA SER A 65 9.95 -2.21 -5.66
C SER A 65 8.47 -2.18 -6.05
N GLU A 66 8.22 -1.63 -7.23
CA GLU A 66 6.90 -1.53 -7.86
C GLU A 66 6.25 -2.90 -7.96
N THR A 67 7.02 -3.88 -8.44
CA THR A 67 6.58 -5.27 -8.60
C THR A 67 6.19 -5.92 -7.29
N PHE A 68 6.92 -5.65 -6.21
CA PHE A 68 6.61 -6.17 -4.88
C PHE A 68 5.32 -5.55 -4.34
N ILE A 69 5.13 -4.24 -4.52
CA ILE A 69 3.91 -3.55 -4.08
C ILE A 69 2.69 -4.06 -4.84
N ILE A 70 2.81 -4.30 -6.15
CA ILE A 70 1.74 -4.88 -6.98
C ILE A 70 1.37 -6.28 -6.49
N GLN A 71 2.36 -7.15 -6.28
CA GLN A 71 2.12 -8.50 -5.77
C GLN A 71 1.50 -8.50 -4.37
N LEU A 72 1.94 -7.57 -3.51
CA LEU A 72 1.36 -7.38 -2.19
C LEU A 72 -0.12 -6.99 -2.30
N MET A 73 -0.46 -6.02 -3.16
CA MET A 73 -1.86 -5.63 -3.38
C MET A 73 -2.70 -6.73 -4.01
N ASP A 74 -2.17 -7.51 -4.95
CA ASP A 74 -2.87 -8.67 -5.51
C ASP A 74 -3.15 -9.73 -4.43
N SER A 75 -2.20 -9.93 -3.50
CA SER A 75 -2.37 -10.87 -2.38
C SER A 75 -3.47 -10.46 -1.40
N LEU A 76 -3.86 -9.18 -1.36
CA LEU A 76 -4.95 -8.67 -0.54
C LEU A 76 -6.32 -8.82 -1.20
N LEU A 77 -6.39 -9.08 -2.51
CA LEU A 77 -7.66 -9.28 -3.19
C LEU A 77 -8.29 -10.61 -2.79
N PRO A 78 -9.63 -10.67 -2.62
CA PRO A 78 -10.30 -11.91 -2.32
C PRO A 78 -10.12 -12.91 -3.47
N LYS A 79 -9.97 -14.18 -3.14
CA LYS A 79 -9.95 -15.25 -4.15
C LYS A 79 -11.38 -15.48 -4.62
N VAL A 80 -11.65 -15.24 -5.91
CA VAL A 80 -12.96 -15.44 -6.53
C VAL A 80 -12.98 -16.79 -7.25
N GLY A 81 -14.13 -17.47 -7.26
CA GLY A 81 -14.33 -18.72 -8.00
C GLY A 81 -14.39 -18.49 -9.52
N SER A 82 -14.11 -19.52 -10.31
CA SER A 82 -13.81 -19.44 -11.75
C SER A 82 -14.84 -18.75 -12.67
N ASN A 83 -16.06 -18.48 -12.20
CA ASN A 83 -17.14 -17.92 -13.01
C ASN A 83 -17.30 -16.39 -12.92
N GLU A 84 -16.54 -15.69 -12.07
CA GLU A 84 -16.70 -14.23 -11.84
C GLU A 84 -15.37 -13.44 -11.99
N ASN A 85 -14.38 -13.98 -12.70
CA ASN A 85 -13.01 -13.45 -12.72
C ASN A 85 -12.84 -12.11 -13.47
N GLY A 86 -13.81 -11.67 -14.28
CA GLY A 86 -13.63 -10.54 -15.20
C GLY A 86 -13.45 -9.18 -14.51
N TRP A 87 -14.14 -8.91 -13.39
CA TRP A 87 -14.00 -7.66 -12.65
C TRP A 87 -12.71 -7.63 -11.84
N GLN A 88 -12.25 -8.79 -11.36
CA GLN A 88 -11.03 -8.90 -10.57
C GLN A 88 -9.81 -8.57 -11.43
N GLU A 89 -9.74 -9.07 -12.66
CA GLU A 89 -8.65 -8.74 -13.59
C GLU A 89 -8.63 -7.25 -13.95
N LYS A 90 -9.80 -6.61 -14.08
CA LYS A 90 -9.89 -5.15 -14.26
C LYS A 90 -9.38 -4.39 -13.03
N ALA A 91 -9.68 -4.86 -11.83
CA ALA A 91 -9.18 -4.25 -10.58
C ALA A 91 -7.66 -4.42 -10.45
N LYS A 92 -7.11 -5.58 -10.81
CA LYS A 92 -5.65 -5.81 -10.84
C LYS A 92 -4.96 -4.87 -11.83
N ALA A 93 -5.50 -4.74 -13.04
CA ALA A 93 -4.96 -3.81 -14.05
C ALA A 93 -4.97 -2.36 -13.56
N MET A 94 -6.05 -1.93 -12.90
CA MET A 94 -6.14 -0.59 -12.29
C MET A 94 -5.07 -0.38 -11.22
N ILE A 95 -4.97 -1.31 -10.26
CA ILE A 95 -4.04 -1.22 -9.14
C ILE A 95 -2.59 -1.22 -9.65
N ALA A 96 -2.26 -2.08 -10.60
CA ALA A 96 -0.94 -2.12 -11.22
C ALA A 96 -0.60 -0.78 -11.87
N ALA A 97 -1.49 -0.25 -12.72
CA ALA A 97 -1.29 1.02 -13.40
C ALA A 97 -1.11 2.18 -12.41
N LEU A 98 -1.91 2.23 -11.36
CA LEU A 98 -1.83 3.25 -10.32
C LEU A 98 -0.51 3.19 -9.55
N ILE A 99 -0.06 1.99 -9.15
CA ILE A 99 1.19 1.82 -8.40
C ILE A 99 2.39 2.26 -9.24
N TYR A 100 2.44 1.92 -10.53
CA TYR A 100 3.53 2.36 -11.41
C TYR A 100 3.68 3.88 -11.44
N ALA A 101 2.56 4.59 -11.61
CA ALA A 101 2.58 6.05 -11.62
C ALA A 101 2.91 6.65 -10.25
N LEU A 102 2.40 6.08 -9.16
CA LEU A 102 2.69 6.54 -7.81
C LEU A 102 4.16 6.28 -7.41
N CYS A 103 4.76 5.17 -7.81
CA CYS A 103 6.17 4.90 -7.57
C CYS A 103 7.06 5.85 -8.39
N TYR A 104 6.68 6.15 -9.63
CA TYR A 104 7.36 7.19 -10.40
C TYR A 104 7.29 8.56 -9.68
N LYS A 105 6.12 8.91 -9.15
CA LYS A 105 5.92 10.12 -8.35
C LYS A 105 6.75 10.11 -7.06
N ARG A 106 6.90 8.96 -6.41
CA ARG A 106 7.78 8.78 -5.23
C ARG A 106 9.21 9.16 -5.57
N GLU A 107 9.78 8.61 -6.65
CA GLU A 107 11.17 8.87 -7.01
C GLU A 107 11.39 10.31 -7.49
N LYS A 108 10.42 10.89 -8.20
CA LYS A 108 10.54 12.24 -8.75
C LYS A 108 10.33 13.33 -7.70
N ASP A 109 9.25 13.22 -6.92
CA ASP A 109 8.76 14.30 -6.04
C ASP A 109 9.01 14.01 -4.55
N GLY A 110 9.64 12.87 -4.21
CA GLY A 110 9.87 12.45 -2.83
C GLY A 110 8.58 12.08 -2.07
N LEU A 111 7.53 11.68 -2.79
CA LEU A 111 6.25 11.30 -2.18
C LEU A 111 6.43 10.11 -1.24
N CYS A 112 6.14 10.29 0.05
CA CYS A 112 6.15 9.19 1.02
C CYS A 112 4.95 8.27 0.79
N LEU A 113 5.16 7.20 0.01
CA LEU A 113 4.13 6.21 -0.27
C LEU A 113 3.72 5.45 0.99
N SER A 114 2.42 5.34 1.20
CA SER A 114 1.80 4.54 2.26
C SER A 114 0.47 3.99 1.77
N GLN A 115 -0.08 2.98 2.46
CA GLN A 115 -1.39 2.42 2.14
C GLN A 115 -2.49 3.50 2.07
N ARG A 116 -2.43 4.50 2.95
CA ARG A 116 -3.40 5.59 2.98
C ARG A 116 -3.31 6.47 1.73
N VAL A 117 -2.09 6.81 1.31
CA VAL A 117 -1.88 7.57 0.07
C VAL A 117 -2.44 6.79 -1.11
N ILE A 118 -2.16 5.48 -1.22
CA ILE A 118 -2.71 4.67 -2.31
C ILE A 118 -4.25 4.71 -2.30
N GLN A 119 -4.88 4.58 -1.12
CA GLN A 119 -6.34 4.69 -0.99
C GLN A 119 -6.88 6.05 -1.41
N ASP A 120 -6.19 7.14 -1.07
CA ASP A 120 -6.58 8.50 -1.45
C ASP A 120 -6.53 8.71 -2.98
N TYR A 121 -5.71 7.94 -3.70
CA TYR A 121 -5.59 7.99 -5.16
C TYR A 121 -6.45 6.94 -5.91
N LEU A 122 -7.13 6.02 -5.22
CA LEU A 122 -8.04 5.05 -5.85
C LEU A 122 -9.25 5.66 -6.58
N PRO A 123 -9.87 6.77 -6.12
CA PRO A 123 -10.99 7.35 -6.82
C PRO A 123 -10.63 7.77 -8.26
N LEU A 124 -11.50 7.48 -9.23
CA LEU A 124 -11.23 7.74 -10.65
C LEU A 124 -10.77 9.19 -10.92
N ARG A 125 -11.40 10.18 -10.26
CA ARG A 125 -10.99 11.60 -10.39
C ARG A 125 -9.52 11.81 -10.05
N LYS A 126 -9.03 11.17 -8.99
CA LYS A 126 -7.63 11.28 -8.53
C LYS A 126 -6.67 10.55 -9.47
N ILE A 127 -7.09 9.45 -10.07
CA ILE A 127 -6.32 8.74 -11.10
C ILE A 127 -6.15 9.63 -12.34
N VAL A 128 -7.23 10.31 -12.77
CA VAL A 128 -7.20 11.22 -13.91
C VAL A 128 -6.35 12.46 -13.62
N GLU A 129 -6.51 13.07 -12.43
CA GLU A 129 -5.64 14.16 -11.97
C GLU A 129 -4.15 13.77 -12.00
N LEU A 130 -3.82 12.55 -11.56
CA LEU A 130 -2.45 12.02 -11.59
C LEU A 130 -1.93 11.85 -13.02
N TYR A 131 -2.76 11.38 -13.94
CA TYR A 131 -2.40 11.27 -15.37
C TYR A 131 -2.20 12.65 -16.03
N GLN A 132 -3.08 13.62 -15.75
CA GLN A 132 -2.92 15.00 -16.21
C GLN A 132 -1.63 15.63 -15.67
N GLU A 133 -1.36 15.44 -14.38
CA GLU A 133 -0.12 15.88 -13.73
C GLU A 133 1.11 15.26 -14.40
N ALA A 134 1.06 13.97 -14.73
CA ALA A 134 2.14 13.28 -15.42
C ALA A 134 2.42 13.87 -16.81
N LYS A 135 1.37 14.17 -17.60
CA LYS A 135 1.49 14.82 -18.92
C LYS A 135 2.03 16.24 -18.80
N LYS A 136 1.47 17.03 -17.88
CA LYS A 136 1.87 18.43 -17.62
C LYS A 136 3.33 18.55 -17.19
N ASN A 137 3.78 17.64 -16.32
CA ASN A 137 5.13 17.63 -15.79
C ASN A 137 6.12 16.83 -16.65
N HIS A 138 5.72 16.45 -17.87
CA HIS A 138 6.51 15.70 -18.85
C HIS A 138 7.22 14.48 -18.24
N TRP A 139 6.46 13.65 -17.55
CA TRP A 139 6.97 12.39 -16.99
C TRP A 139 7.45 11.46 -18.10
N HIS A 140 8.38 10.56 -17.77
CA HIS A 140 8.80 9.52 -18.70
C HIS A 140 7.60 8.64 -19.08
N GLU A 141 7.53 8.20 -20.34
CA GLU A 141 6.38 7.44 -20.86
C GLU A 141 6.07 6.20 -20.03
N GLU A 142 7.09 5.48 -19.58
CA GLU A 142 6.93 4.27 -18.75
C GLU A 142 6.21 4.54 -17.42
N GLY A 143 6.29 5.77 -16.88
CA GLY A 143 5.67 6.13 -15.62
C GLY A 143 4.14 6.27 -15.70
N TYR A 144 3.59 6.69 -16.85
CA TYR A 144 2.15 6.97 -16.98
C TYR A 144 1.43 6.12 -18.04
N LYS A 145 2.15 5.47 -18.96
CA LYS A 145 1.57 4.66 -20.04
C LYS A 145 0.64 3.53 -19.54
N PRO A 146 0.94 2.83 -18.42
CA PRO A 146 -0.01 1.89 -17.84
C PRO A 146 -1.34 2.53 -17.42
N LEU A 147 -1.32 3.76 -16.88
CA LEU A 147 -2.53 4.51 -16.54
C LEU A 147 -3.32 4.90 -17.79
N GLU A 148 -2.62 5.36 -18.83
CA GLU A 148 -3.22 5.71 -20.12
C GLU A 148 -3.98 4.53 -20.74
N HIS A 149 -3.33 3.36 -20.77
CA HIS A 149 -3.95 2.12 -21.25
C HIS A 149 -5.16 1.72 -20.38
N TYR A 150 -5.04 1.82 -19.05
CA TYR A 150 -6.17 1.47 -18.18
C TYR A 150 -7.38 2.36 -18.47
N LEU A 151 -7.17 3.68 -18.50
CA LEU A 151 -8.24 4.65 -18.76
C LEU A 151 -8.89 4.45 -20.14
N SER A 152 -8.12 4.11 -21.18
CA SER A 152 -8.66 3.85 -22.52
C SER A 152 -9.51 2.58 -22.62
N THR A 153 -9.39 1.64 -21.66
CA THR A 153 -10.20 0.41 -21.63
C THR A 153 -11.52 0.55 -20.87
N LEU A 154 -11.73 1.68 -20.19
CA LEU A 154 -12.94 1.93 -19.43
C LEU A 154 -14.11 2.26 -20.35
N ALA A 155 -15.19 1.50 -20.23
CA ALA A 155 -16.42 1.76 -20.99
C ALA A 155 -17.03 3.10 -20.55
N GLY A 156 -17.31 3.98 -21.52
CA GLY A 156 -17.90 5.29 -21.28
C GLY A 156 -16.93 6.36 -20.76
N PHE A 157 -15.63 6.06 -20.68
CA PHE A 157 -14.60 7.06 -20.39
C PHE A 157 -14.02 7.61 -21.68
N ASP A 158 -14.14 8.92 -21.90
CA ASP A 158 -13.57 9.58 -23.08
C ASP A 158 -12.29 10.32 -22.70
N MET A 159 -11.17 9.89 -23.28
CA MET A 159 -9.86 10.50 -23.06
C MET A 159 -9.81 11.95 -23.58
N ALA A 160 -10.63 12.31 -24.57
CA ALA A 160 -10.68 13.67 -25.13
C ALA A 160 -11.31 14.67 -24.16
N LEU A 161 -12.16 14.21 -23.23
CA LEU A 161 -12.84 15.04 -22.24
C LEU A 161 -12.04 15.19 -20.94
N ILE A 162 -10.82 14.66 -20.86
CA ILE A 162 -9.99 14.76 -19.66
C ILE A 162 -9.67 16.22 -19.34
N ASP A 163 -9.37 17.05 -20.34
CA ASP A 163 -9.01 18.46 -20.14
C ASP A 163 -10.23 19.39 -20.08
N SER A 164 -11.42 18.90 -20.42
CA SER A 164 -12.65 19.67 -20.25
C SER A 164 -13.02 19.69 -18.77
N SER A 165 -12.73 20.82 -18.12
CA SER A 165 -13.18 21.07 -16.75
C SER A 165 -14.68 20.86 -16.68
N SER A 166 -15.13 20.00 -15.77
CA SER A 166 -16.56 19.78 -15.53
C SER A 166 -17.16 21.07 -15.01
N GLU A 167 -17.99 21.73 -15.80
CA GLU A 167 -18.96 22.73 -15.30
C GLU A 167 -19.94 22.08 -14.30
#